data_AF-A0A8S7K2M5-F1
#
_entry.id   AF-A0A8S7K2M5-F1
#
_cell.length_a   1.000
_cell.length_b   1.000
_cell.length_c   1.000
_cell.angle_alpha   90.00
_cell.angle_beta   90.00
_cell.angle_gamma   90.00
#
_symmetry.space_group_name_H-M   'P 1'
#
loop_
_entity.id
_entity.type
_entity.pdbx_description
1 polymer ?
#
loop_
_entity_poly.entity_id
_entity_poly.type
_entity_poly.pdbx_seq_one_letter_code
_entity_poly.pdbx_strand_id
1 'polypeptide(L)'
;RQQKPVWALCNDTACSAAMLLASACSRRLVTQTSRIGSIGVMMSHLSYAGHLAQAGVDITLIYAGAHKVDGNQFEALPEEVRQDMQQRIDAAHRMFAEKVAMYTGLSVDVVTGTEAAVFEGQSGIEAGLADELVNASDAISVMTTALYTHDTGGTMPQLTAT
;
A
#
# COMPACT_ATOMS: atom_id res chain seq x y z
N ARG A 1 -3.03 -12.16 29.02
CA ARG A 1 -4.31 -11.80 28.35
C ARG A 1 -4.21 -12.29 26.91
N GLN A 2 -5.20 -13.03 26.41
CA GLN A 2 -5.26 -13.37 24.98
C GLN A 2 -5.52 -12.08 24.18
N GLN A 3 -4.85 -11.95 23.03
CA GLN A 3 -5.07 -10.83 22.12
C GLN A 3 -6.39 -11.02 21.39
N LYS A 4 -7.23 -9.97 21.32
CA LYS A 4 -8.51 -10.04 20.60
C LYS A 4 -8.22 -10.15 19.10
N PRO A 5 -8.82 -11.11 18.36
CA PRO A 5 -8.60 -11.21 16.92
C PRO A 5 -9.19 -10.00 16.21
N VAL A 6 -8.46 -9.52 15.19
CA VAL A 6 -8.88 -8.43 14.31
C VAL A 6 -8.90 -8.98 12.89
N TRP A 7 -10.05 -8.90 12.23
CA TRP A 7 -10.24 -9.37 10.86
C TRP A 7 -10.52 -8.19 9.94
N ALA A 8 -10.03 -8.26 8.71
CA ALA A 8 -10.33 -7.31 7.64
C ALA A 8 -11.39 -7.88 6.70
N LEU A 9 -12.34 -7.06 6.27
CA LEU A 9 -13.22 -7.34 5.15
C LEU A 9 -12.98 -6.29 4.07
N CYS A 10 -12.50 -6.73 2.92
CA CYS A 10 -12.48 -5.92 1.72
C CYS A 10 -13.78 -6.14 0.93
N ASN A 11 -14.76 -5.27 1.13
CA ASN A 11 -16.03 -5.35 0.40
C ASN A 11 -15.89 -4.93 -1.07
N ASP A 12 -15.07 -3.91 -1.34
CA ASP A 12 -14.91 -3.35 -2.69
C ASP A 12 -13.44 -3.06 -2.99
N THR A 13 -12.74 -2.24 -2.21
CA THR A 13 -11.30 -1.98 -2.45
C THR A 13 -10.51 -1.84 -1.15
N ALA A 14 -9.38 -2.53 -1.08
CA ALA A 14 -8.34 -2.39 -0.07
C ALA A 14 -6.96 -2.44 -0.74
N CYS A 15 -6.68 -1.42 -1.56
CA CYS A 15 -5.43 -1.26 -2.29
C CYS A 15 -4.48 -0.29 -1.57
N SER A 16 -3.18 -0.40 -1.84
CA SER A 16 -2.15 0.51 -1.32
C SER A 16 -2.16 0.54 0.21
N ALA A 17 -2.14 1.70 0.86
CA ALA A 17 -2.11 1.80 2.33
C ALA A 17 -3.24 0.99 3.03
N ALA A 18 -4.39 0.81 2.39
CA ALA A 18 -5.44 -0.05 2.94
C ALA A 18 -5.04 -1.53 2.97
N MET A 19 -4.28 -2.01 1.96
CA MET A 19 -3.70 -3.36 1.97
C MET A 19 -2.67 -3.50 3.10
N LEU A 20 -1.88 -2.46 3.39
CA LEU A 20 -0.95 -2.49 4.54
C LEU A 20 -1.72 -2.72 5.85
N LEU A 21 -2.81 -1.99 6.06
CA LEU A 21 -3.66 -2.16 7.25
C LEU A 21 -4.33 -3.53 7.29
N ALA A 22 -4.86 -3.99 6.16
CA ALA A 22 -5.50 -5.30 6.05
C ALA A 22 -4.50 -6.44 6.29
N SER A 23 -3.26 -6.31 5.82
CA SER A 23 -2.21 -7.31 6.01
C SER A 23 -1.96 -7.60 7.49
N ALA A 24 -1.99 -6.55 8.33
CA ALA A 24 -1.83 -6.66 9.77
C ALA A 24 -3.00 -7.35 10.49
N CYS A 25 -4.12 -7.65 9.83
CA CYS A 25 -5.22 -8.38 10.46
C CYS A 25 -4.94 -9.89 10.51
N SER A 26 -5.45 -10.56 11.56
CA SER A 26 -5.30 -12.01 11.75
C SER A 26 -6.00 -12.85 10.69
N ARG A 27 -6.98 -12.27 9.98
CA ARG A 27 -7.67 -12.86 8.82
C ARG A 27 -8.20 -11.78 7.90
N ARG A 28 -8.18 -12.03 6.60
CA ARG A 28 -8.49 -11.10 5.51
C ARG A 28 -9.52 -11.73 4.59
N LEU A 29 -10.73 -11.20 4.64
CA LEU A 29 -11.85 -11.61 3.80
C LEU A 29 -11.95 -10.69 2.59
N VAL A 30 -12.28 -11.26 1.45
CA VAL A 30 -12.51 -10.56 0.18
C VAL A 30 -13.85 -10.95 -0.42
N THR A 31 -14.50 -10.05 -1.12
CA THR A 31 -15.66 -10.39 -1.96
C THR A 31 -15.21 -10.72 -3.39
N GLN A 32 -16.10 -11.36 -4.16
CA GLN A 32 -15.82 -11.82 -5.53
C GLN A 32 -15.19 -10.75 -6.43
N THR A 33 -15.67 -9.51 -6.35
CA THR A 33 -15.22 -8.40 -7.21
C THR A 33 -14.34 -7.40 -6.46
N SER A 34 -13.98 -7.69 -5.20
CA SER A 34 -13.16 -6.77 -4.44
C SER A 34 -11.73 -6.72 -4.96
N ARG A 35 -11.09 -5.55 -4.83
CA ARG A 35 -9.76 -5.27 -5.34
C ARG A 35 -8.78 -5.06 -4.20
N ILE A 36 -7.71 -5.85 -4.18
CA ILE A 36 -6.63 -5.76 -3.19
C ILE A 36 -5.25 -5.70 -3.86
N GLY A 37 -4.19 -5.50 -3.07
CA GLY A 37 -2.84 -5.34 -3.59
C GLY A 37 -2.47 -3.88 -3.78
N SER A 38 -1.93 -3.51 -4.93
CA SER A 38 -1.33 -2.18 -5.16
C SER A 38 -0.28 -1.84 -4.10
N ILE A 39 0.57 -2.81 -3.78
CA ILE A 39 1.65 -2.68 -2.80
C ILE A 39 2.81 -1.97 -3.48
N GLY A 40 2.68 -0.65 -3.53
CA GLY A 40 3.55 0.25 -4.27
C GLY A 40 3.52 1.65 -3.68
N VAL A 41 4.52 2.44 -4.04
CA VAL A 41 4.61 3.85 -3.68
C VAL A 41 4.89 4.62 -4.96
N MET A 42 4.20 5.73 -5.15
CA MET A 42 4.42 6.60 -6.30
C MET A 42 4.34 8.06 -5.89
N MET A 43 5.02 8.91 -6.65
CA MET A 43 4.92 10.35 -6.58
C MET A 43 4.82 10.89 -8.00
N SER A 44 3.89 11.81 -8.22
CA SER A 44 3.82 12.57 -9.47
C SER A 44 4.57 13.89 -9.32
N HIS A 45 5.39 14.21 -10.31
CA HIS A 45 5.88 15.57 -10.54
C HIS A 45 5.20 16.12 -11.79
N LEU A 46 4.80 17.38 -11.74
CA LEU A 46 4.17 18.09 -12.84
C LEU A 46 5.02 19.32 -13.17
N SER A 47 5.35 19.49 -14.44
CA SER A 47 6.04 20.70 -14.93
C SER A 47 5.14 21.47 -15.89
N TYR A 48 4.89 22.73 -15.54
CA TYR A 48 4.22 23.73 -16.37
C TYR A 48 5.21 24.57 -17.19
N ALA A 49 6.52 24.27 -17.17
CA ALA A 49 7.54 25.07 -17.83
C ALA A 49 7.20 25.39 -19.31
N GLY A 50 6.78 24.37 -20.07
CA GLY A 50 6.36 24.56 -21.46
C GLY A 50 5.10 25.42 -21.62
N HIS A 51 4.14 25.33 -20.70
CA HIS A 51 2.93 26.14 -20.71
C HIS A 51 3.23 27.61 -20.38
N LEU A 52 4.07 27.85 -19.36
CA LEU A 52 4.47 29.20 -18.94
C LEU A 52 5.28 29.91 -20.03
N ALA A 53 6.19 29.19 -20.69
CA ALA A 53 6.93 29.71 -21.84
C ALA A 53 6.00 30.16 -22.98
N GLN A 54 4.96 29.37 -23.29
CA GLN A 54 3.95 29.74 -24.29
C GLN A 54 3.09 30.93 -23.86
N ALA A 55 2.81 31.05 -22.56
CA ALA A 55 2.06 32.17 -22.01
C ALA A 55 2.91 33.46 -21.85
N GLY A 56 4.22 33.40 -22.11
CA GLY A 56 5.13 34.53 -21.89
C GLY A 56 5.30 34.90 -20.42
N VAL A 57 5.11 33.95 -19.50
CA VAL A 57 5.23 34.15 -18.05
C VAL A 57 6.60 33.66 -17.60
N ASP A 58 7.36 34.55 -16.97
CA ASP A 58 8.63 34.22 -16.32
C ASP A 58 8.47 34.22 -14.79
N ILE A 59 8.98 33.18 -14.14
CA ILE A 59 8.88 32.99 -12.68
C ILE A 59 10.30 32.86 -12.14
N THR A 60 10.72 33.85 -11.36
CA THR A 60 11.98 33.79 -10.60
C THR A 60 11.68 33.37 -9.15
N LEU A 61 12.23 32.23 -8.74
CA LEU A 61 12.12 31.75 -7.36
C LEU A 61 13.19 32.39 -6.46
N ILE A 62 12.75 32.97 -5.34
CA ILE A 62 13.63 33.54 -4.29
C ILE A 62 13.48 32.70 -3.03
N TYR A 63 14.54 32.01 -2.61
CA TYR A 63 14.47 31.04 -1.53
C TYR A 63 15.82 30.91 -0.78
N ALA A 64 15.77 30.32 0.41
CA ALA A 64 16.95 30.00 1.21
C ALA A 64 17.09 28.48 1.36
N GLY A 65 18.28 27.95 1.05
CA GLY A 65 18.59 26.52 1.03
C GLY A 65 18.30 25.87 -0.33
N ALA A 66 19.26 25.12 -0.87
CA ALA A 66 19.20 24.58 -2.24
C ALA A 66 17.95 23.72 -2.51
N HIS A 67 17.60 22.84 -1.57
CA HIS A 67 16.47 21.90 -1.71
C HIS A 67 15.09 22.52 -1.43
N LYS A 68 14.99 23.83 -1.16
CA LYS A 68 13.72 24.46 -0.75
C LYS A 68 12.68 24.47 -1.87
N VAL A 69 13.13 24.38 -3.12
CA VAL A 69 12.30 24.43 -4.32
C VAL A 69 12.33 23.13 -5.12
N ASP A 70 12.90 22.07 -4.56
CA ASP A 70 12.90 20.75 -5.18
C ASP A 70 11.46 20.29 -5.48
N GLY A 71 11.23 19.88 -6.73
CA GLY A 71 9.90 19.46 -7.19
C GLY A 71 8.93 20.60 -7.48
N ASN A 72 9.39 21.85 -7.54
CA ASN A 72 8.54 22.93 -8.03
C ASN A 72 8.05 22.64 -9.47
N GLN A 73 6.91 23.24 -9.81
CA GLN A 73 6.23 22.98 -11.07
C GLN A 73 6.60 23.95 -12.21
N PHE A 74 7.46 24.94 -11.95
CA PHE A 74 7.72 26.03 -12.88
C PHE A 74 8.88 25.73 -13.84
N GLU A 75 9.74 24.77 -13.47
CA GLU A 75 10.84 24.27 -14.29
C GLU A 75 10.77 22.75 -14.48
N ALA A 76 11.65 22.21 -15.32
CA ALA A 76 11.80 20.77 -15.46
C ALA A 76 12.48 20.20 -14.20
N LEU A 77 12.10 19.00 -13.77
CA LEU A 77 12.69 18.37 -12.59
C LEU A 77 14.19 18.09 -12.84
N PRO A 78 15.11 18.67 -12.05
CA PRO A 78 16.53 18.36 -12.18
C PRO A 78 16.81 16.88 -11.90
N GLU A 79 17.76 16.30 -12.62
CA GLU A 79 18.05 14.86 -12.53
C GLU A 79 18.51 14.44 -11.12
N GLU A 80 19.31 15.27 -10.45
CA GLU A 80 19.74 14.99 -9.07
C GLU A 80 18.57 14.99 -8.07
N VAL A 81 17.63 15.91 -8.23
CA VAL A 81 16.41 15.98 -7.41
C VAL A 81 15.50 14.79 -7.70
N ARG A 82 15.36 14.41 -8.97
CA ARG A 82 14.64 13.20 -9.38
C ARG A 82 15.22 11.95 -8.73
N GLN A 83 16.55 11.83 -8.70
CA GLN A 83 17.23 10.69 -8.09
C GLN A 83 17.05 10.66 -6.56
N ASP A 84 17.14 11.80 -5.86
CA ASP A 84 16.84 11.87 -4.42
C ASP A 84 15.39 11.44 -4.12
N MET A 85 14.43 11.97 -4.89
CA MET A 85 13.02 11.58 -4.77
C MET A 85 12.83 10.08 -5.04
N GLN A 86 13.49 9.53 -6.07
CA GLN A 86 13.41 8.10 -6.38
C GLN A 86 13.94 7.24 -5.24
N GLN A 87 15.08 7.60 -4.63
CA GLN A 87 15.63 6.87 -3.49
C GLN A 87 14.65 6.82 -2.30
N ARG A 88 13.94 7.91 -2.06
CA ARG A 88 12.92 7.98 -1.00
C ARG A 88 11.71 7.10 -1.32
N ILE A 89 11.28 7.07 -2.58
CA ILE A 89 10.19 6.19 -3.05
C ILE A 89 10.60 4.72 -2.93
N ASP A 90 11.82 4.36 -3.34
CA ASP A 90 12.34 3.00 -3.26
C ASP A 90 12.44 2.51 -1.80
N ALA A 91 12.91 3.38 -0.90
CA ALA A 91 12.97 3.10 0.53
C ALA A 91 11.57 2.87 1.13
N ALA A 92 10.60 3.71 0.76
CA ALA A 92 9.22 3.57 1.20
C ALA A 92 8.56 2.30 0.66
N HIS A 93 8.81 1.95 -0.61
CA HIS A 93 8.32 0.71 -1.22
C HIS A 93 8.88 -0.53 -0.54
N ARG A 94 10.18 -0.55 -0.24
CA ARG A 94 10.81 -1.64 0.51
C ARG A 94 10.19 -1.83 1.88
N MET A 95 10.04 -0.76 2.66
CA MET A 95 9.41 -0.82 3.99
C MET A 95 7.97 -1.34 3.89
N PHE A 96 7.20 -0.88 2.91
CA PHE A 96 5.84 -1.35 2.70
C PHE A 96 5.83 -2.85 2.38
N ALA A 97 6.65 -3.32 1.45
CA ALA A 97 6.73 -4.74 1.11
C ALA A 97 7.16 -5.61 2.31
N GLU A 98 8.16 -5.16 3.08
CA GLU A 98 8.63 -5.84 4.30
C GLU A 98 7.52 -5.98 5.35
N LYS A 99 6.72 -4.93 5.58
CA LYS A 99 5.60 -4.99 6.52
C LYS A 99 4.49 -5.91 6.04
N VAL A 100 4.11 -5.86 4.76
CA VAL A 100 3.11 -6.79 4.22
C VAL A 100 3.59 -8.23 4.36
N ALA A 101 4.83 -8.52 3.94
CA ALA A 101 5.44 -9.84 4.06
C ALA A 101 5.43 -10.35 5.52
N MET A 102 5.83 -9.49 6.47
CA MET A 102 5.80 -9.80 7.90
C MET A 102 4.41 -10.22 8.39
N TYR A 103 3.35 -9.54 7.94
CA TYR A 103 2.00 -9.80 8.44
C TYR A 103 1.25 -10.90 7.68
N THR A 104 1.53 -11.11 6.40
CA THR A 104 0.89 -12.17 5.60
C THR A 104 1.64 -13.50 5.69
N GLY A 105 2.92 -13.49 6.12
CA GLY A 105 3.79 -14.66 6.11
C GLY A 105 4.41 -14.97 4.75
N LEU A 106 4.20 -14.11 3.75
CA LEU A 106 4.87 -14.20 2.45
C LEU A 106 6.35 -13.79 2.58
N SER A 107 7.19 -14.18 1.61
CA SER A 107 8.52 -13.59 1.48
C SER A 107 8.41 -12.18 0.89
N VAL A 108 9.41 -11.34 1.19
CA VAL A 108 9.50 -10.00 0.60
C VAL A 108 9.53 -10.08 -0.93
N ASP A 109 10.27 -11.05 -1.49
CA ASP A 109 10.38 -11.27 -2.93
C ASP A 109 9.03 -11.56 -3.60
N VAL A 110 8.16 -12.35 -2.94
CA VAL A 110 6.80 -12.61 -3.45
C VAL A 110 5.98 -11.33 -3.46
N VAL A 111 6.07 -10.52 -2.39
CA VAL A 111 5.33 -9.26 -2.31
C VAL A 111 5.83 -8.25 -3.35
N THR A 112 7.14 -8.06 -3.48
CA THR A 112 7.71 -7.14 -4.48
C THR A 112 7.49 -7.65 -5.90
N GLY A 113 7.48 -8.97 -6.12
CA GLY A 113 7.23 -9.60 -7.41
C GLY A 113 5.81 -9.39 -7.94
N THR A 114 4.89 -8.86 -7.12
CA THR A 114 3.57 -8.42 -7.61
C THR A 114 3.65 -7.18 -8.49
N GLU A 115 4.76 -6.45 -8.51
CA GLU A 115 4.96 -5.20 -9.25
C GLU A 115 3.80 -4.18 -9.03
N ALA A 116 3.30 -4.12 -7.79
CA ALA A 116 2.15 -3.29 -7.38
C ALA A 116 0.86 -3.54 -8.19
N ALA A 117 0.71 -4.74 -8.76
CA ALA A 117 -0.53 -5.18 -9.41
C ALA A 117 -1.72 -5.18 -8.43
N VAL A 118 -2.91 -5.06 -9.02
CA VAL A 118 -4.18 -5.19 -8.31
C VAL A 118 -4.76 -6.56 -8.62
N PHE A 119 -5.23 -7.24 -7.58
CA PHE A 119 -5.82 -8.57 -7.65
C PHE A 119 -7.31 -8.48 -7.28
N GLU A 120 -8.14 -9.22 -8.01
CA GLU A 120 -9.58 -9.27 -7.79
C GLU A 120 -9.99 -10.57 -7.10
N GLY A 121 -10.74 -10.47 -6.01
CA GLY A 121 -11.35 -11.58 -5.27
C GLY A 121 -10.41 -12.77 -5.08
N GLN A 122 -10.70 -13.87 -5.78
CA GLN A 122 -9.99 -15.14 -5.69
C GLN A 122 -8.49 -15.02 -6.04
N SER A 123 -8.13 -14.20 -7.04
CA SER A 123 -6.71 -14.01 -7.41
C SER A 123 -5.88 -13.38 -6.29
N GLY A 124 -6.53 -12.60 -5.41
CA GLY A 124 -5.90 -12.06 -4.21
C GLY A 124 -5.57 -13.11 -3.17
N ILE A 125 -6.38 -14.17 -3.08
CA ILE A 125 -6.14 -15.34 -2.22
C ILE A 125 -5.01 -16.20 -2.81
N GLU A 126 -5.03 -16.43 -4.11
CA GLU A 126 -3.96 -17.16 -4.82
C GLU A 126 -2.59 -16.47 -4.70
N ALA A 127 -2.58 -15.14 -4.66
CA ALA A 127 -1.39 -14.33 -4.38
C ALA A 127 -0.98 -14.31 -2.88
N GLY A 128 -1.76 -14.93 -2.00
CA GLY A 128 -1.52 -14.98 -0.55
C GLY A 128 -1.77 -13.65 0.18
N LEU A 129 -2.48 -12.71 -0.45
CA LEU A 129 -2.82 -11.41 0.12
C LEU A 129 -4.17 -11.42 0.87
N ALA A 130 -5.00 -12.43 0.65
CA ALA A 130 -6.26 -12.66 1.37
C ALA A 130 -6.42 -14.14 1.74
N ASP A 131 -7.35 -14.43 2.63
CA ASP A 131 -7.52 -15.77 3.21
C ASP A 131 -8.80 -16.47 2.73
N GLU A 132 -9.88 -15.71 2.52
CA GLU A 132 -11.19 -16.31 2.25
C GLU A 132 -12.11 -15.41 1.42
N LEU A 133 -12.84 -16.02 0.49
CA LEU A 133 -13.86 -15.39 -0.32
C LEU A 133 -15.22 -15.46 0.38
N VAL A 134 -15.89 -14.32 0.55
CA VAL A 134 -17.18 -14.25 1.24
C VAL A 134 -18.16 -13.32 0.51
N ASN A 135 -19.46 -13.51 0.75
CA ASN A 135 -20.40 -12.40 0.56
C ASN A 135 -20.25 -11.43 1.72
N ALA A 136 -20.31 -10.13 1.43
CA ALA A 136 -20.12 -9.11 2.45
C ALA A 136 -21.15 -9.19 3.59
N SER A 137 -22.39 -9.58 3.29
CA SER A 137 -23.45 -9.79 4.28
C SER A 137 -23.12 -10.89 5.29
N ASP A 138 -22.27 -11.84 4.90
CA ASP A 138 -22.02 -13.06 5.66
C ASP A 138 -20.78 -12.93 6.54
N ALA A 139 -19.95 -11.89 6.34
CA ALA A 139 -18.65 -11.73 7.00
C ALA A 139 -18.72 -11.78 8.54
N ILE A 140 -19.74 -11.17 9.15
CA ILE A 140 -19.94 -11.21 10.61
C ILE A 140 -20.30 -12.63 11.07
N SER A 141 -21.14 -13.34 10.31
CA SER A 141 -21.53 -14.73 10.61
C SER A 141 -20.34 -15.67 10.47
N VAL A 142 -19.49 -15.47 9.46
CA VAL A 142 -18.23 -16.21 9.27
C VAL A 142 -17.30 -15.99 10.46
N MET A 143 -17.05 -14.73 10.85
CA MET A 143 -16.21 -14.43 12.03
C MET A 143 -16.79 -15.04 13.31
N THR A 144 -18.10 -14.92 13.52
CA THR A 144 -18.78 -15.45 14.70
C THR A 144 -18.60 -16.97 14.80
N THR A 145 -18.77 -17.68 13.68
CA THR A 145 -18.59 -19.14 13.61
C THR A 145 -17.16 -19.53 13.95
N ALA A 146 -16.17 -18.83 13.38
CA ALA A 146 -14.76 -19.09 13.61
C ALA A 146 -14.32 -18.84 15.07
N LEU A 147 -14.92 -17.86 15.76
CA LEU A 147 -14.69 -17.63 17.18
C LEU A 147 -15.21 -18.78 18.05
N TYR A 148 -16.35 -19.38 17.70
CA TYR A 148 -16.90 -20.54 18.42
C TYR A 148 -16.08 -21.81 18.24
N THR A 149 -15.45 -21.99 17.08
CA THR A 149 -14.58 -23.14 16.78
C THR A 149 -13.12 -22.94 17.17
N HIS A 150 -12.78 -21.79 17.77
CA HIS A 150 -11.40 -21.38 18.10
C HIS A 150 -10.45 -21.31 16.89
N ASP A 151 -10.99 -21.12 15.67
CA ASP A 151 -10.22 -20.88 14.44
C ASP A 151 -10.08 -19.38 14.18
N THR A 152 -9.35 -18.68 15.05
CA THR A 152 -9.34 -17.21 15.03
C THR A 152 -8.36 -16.60 14.01
N GLY A 153 -7.67 -17.42 13.22
CA GLY A 153 -6.57 -17.01 12.34
C GLY A 153 -5.21 -16.89 13.05
N GLY A 154 -4.18 -16.50 12.30
CA GLY A 154 -2.78 -16.51 12.76
C GLY A 154 -2.49 -15.59 13.95
N THR A 155 -1.38 -15.86 14.65
CA THR A 155 -0.88 -14.97 15.71
C THR A 155 -0.22 -13.74 15.09
N MET A 156 -0.72 -12.54 15.41
CA MET A 156 -0.04 -11.31 15.04
C MET A 156 1.39 -11.32 15.61
N PRO A 157 2.42 -11.11 14.77
CA PRO A 157 3.79 -10.99 15.28
C PRO A 157 3.89 -9.78 16.23
N GLN A 158 4.72 -9.90 17.27
CA GLN A 158 4.97 -8.77 18.16
C GLN A 158 5.62 -7.62 17.38
N LEU A 159 5.00 -6.46 17.45
CA LEU A 159 5.56 -5.23 16.88
C LEU A 159 6.70 -4.74 17.78
N THR A 160 7.94 -4.92 17.36
CA THR A 160 9.07 -4.16 17.91
C THR A 160 9.21 -2.88 17.10
N ALA A 161 9.13 -1.72 17.76
CA ALA A 161 9.53 -0.47 17.17
C ALA A 161 11.07 -0.46 17.06
N THR A 162 11.56 -0.83 15.88
CA THR A 162 12.94 -0.58 15.45
C THR A 162 12.87 0.22 14.17
#